data_AF-A0A0S7XTC2-F1
#
_entry.id   AF-A0A0S7XTC2-F1
#
_cell.length_a   1.000
_cell.length_b   1.000
_cell.length_c   1.000
_cell.angle_alpha   90.00
_cell.angle_beta   90.00
_cell.angle_gamma   90.00
#
_symmetry.space_group_name_H-M   'P 1'
#
loop_
_entity.id
_entity.type
_entity.pdbx_description
1 polymer ?
#
loop_
_entity_poly.entity_id
_entity_poly.type
_entity_poly.pdbx_seq_one_letter_code
_entity_poly.pdbx_strand_id
1 'polypeptide(L)'
;MNDKFFRPGGKGVMLEIAQNFEQMSGRLSPIVLITPGLTAVIVGLIVWLAGLRFRRIIVAVLGAFIGSVCGLFAIGRNVVAAAVLAAVAALIAATLHRIFIAILAACLAAALGFSVGYLVKPYVGISEETIPTNESRLPVQGTALSVDESVRLMKGYLIDVGDKIRQVCSEMPLYNWAIIVVLLVIFVTGEFYFWRLTTALYCATLGTLFVFAGMILLLLYKGAEPISGIRRGTLLYLGVFGVMIVFGTIEQLLLCPWLESKAIRRKEAKKDKERSGKATSHWRTK
;
A
#
# COMPACT_ATOMS: atom_id res chain seq x y z
N MET A 1 -14.08 3.06 -46.75
CA MET A 1 -14.23 4.26 -45.89
C MET A 1 -14.53 3.76 -44.49
N ASN A 2 -13.47 3.61 -43.69
CA ASN A 2 -13.45 2.87 -42.42
C ASN A 2 -13.19 3.86 -41.28
N ASP A 3 -14.25 4.47 -40.75
CA ASP A 3 -14.17 5.31 -39.54
C ASP A 3 -14.58 4.50 -38.31
N LYS A 4 -13.80 3.46 -38.04
CA LYS A 4 -13.98 2.58 -36.89
C LYS A 4 -12.67 2.54 -36.10
N PHE A 5 -12.80 2.77 -34.79
CA PHE A 5 -11.81 2.51 -33.74
C PHE A 5 -10.66 3.51 -33.57
N PHE A 6 -10.94 4.65 -32.96
CA PHE A 6 -10.04 5.18 -31.93
C PHE A 6 -10.88 5.82 -30.82
N ARG A 7 -11.21 5.03 -29.78
CA ARG A 7 -11.80 5.55 -28.53
C ARG A 7 -10.64 6.06 -27.66
N PRO A 8 -10.51 7.37 -27.40
CA PRO A 8 -9.59 7.87 -26.38
C PRO A 8 -10.22 7.65 -24.99
N GLY A 9 -10.34 6.39 -24.58
CA GLY A 9 -10.90 5.99 -23.29
C GLY A 9 -9.83 5.97 -22.21
N GLY A 10 -9.83 6.98 -21.33
CA GLY A 10 -8.94 6.92 -20.16
C GLY A 10 -9.20 7.95 -19.08
N LYS A 11 -9.38 9.23 -19.43
CA LYS A 11 -9.44 10.30 -18.42
C LYS A 11 -10.84 10.56 -17.84
N GLY A 12 -11.90 10.40 -18.64
CA GLY A 12 -13.28 10.52 -18.16
C GLY A 12 -13.72 9.36 -17.26
N VAL A 13 -13.16 8.17 -17.51
CA VAL A 13 -13.56 6.93 -16.83
C VAL A 13 -13.26 6.98 -15.33
N MET A 14 -12.13 7.55 -14.90
CA MET A 14 -11.80 7.64 -13.47
C MET A 14 -12.74 8.59 -12.71
N LEU A 15 -13.16 9.68 -13.34
CA LEU A 15 -14.09 10.64 -12.75
C LEU A 15 -15.50 10.05 -12.65
N GLU A 16 -15.92 9.32 -13.68
CA GLU A 16 -17.20 8.63 -13.71
C GLU A 16 -17.29 7.50 -12.67
N ILE A 17 -16.20 6.76 -12.46
CA ILE A 17 -16.10 5.77 -11.37
C ILE A 17 -16.22 6.47 -10.01
N ALA A 18 -15.52 7.60 -9.80
CA ALA A 18 -15.58 8.33 -8.54
C ALA A 18 -17.00 8.86 -8.25
N GLN A 19 -17.68 9.39 -9.26
CA GLN A 19 -19.08 9.84 -9.15
C GLN A 19 -20.05 8.68 -8.90
N ASN A 20 -19.84 7.53 -9.54
CA ASN A 20 -20.64 6.33 -9.25
C ASN A 20 -20.42 5.82 -7.82
N PHE A 21 -19.20 5.90 -7.30
CA PHE A 21 -18.92 5.59 -5.90
C PHE A 21 -19.63 6.55 -4.95
N GLU A 22 -19.70 7.83 -5.31
CA GLU A 22 -20.42 8.85 -4.55
C GLU A 22 -21.94 8.62 -4.56
N GLN A 23 -22.52 8.18 -5.68
CA GLN A 23 -23.92 7.76 -5.72
C GLN A 23 -24.20 6.44 -4.99
N MET A 24 -23.26 5.48 -5.00
CA MET A 24 -23.40 4.23 -4.25
C MET A 24 -23.27 4.43 -2.74
N SER A 25 -22.43 5.37 -2.29
CA SER A 25 -22.21 5.62 -0.86
C SER A 25 -23.48 6.10 -0.16
N GLY A 26 -24.35 6.86 -0.86
CA GLY A 26 -25.66 7.28 -0.34
C GLY A 26 -26.64 6.14 -0.09
N ARG A 27 -26.39 4.92 -0.60
CA ARG A 27 -27.23 3.74 -0.38
C ARG A 27 -26.69 2.79 0.69
N LEU A 28 -25.44 2.96 1.11
CA LEU A 28 -24.84 2.13 2.15
C LEU A 28 -25.30 2.63 3.53
N SER A 29 -25.60 1.69 4.43
CA SER A 29 -25.98 2.05 5.79
C SER A 29 -24.87 2.89 6.43
N PRO A 30 -25.21 4.08 7.01
CA PRO A 30 -24.30 4.96 7.75
C PRO A 30 -23.24 4.26 8.59
N ILE A 31 -23.68 3.26 9.35
CA ILE A 31 -22.87 2.49 10.29
C ILE A 31 -21.76 1.72 9.59
N VAL A 32 -22.02 1.26 8.37
CA VAL A 32 -21.08 0.45 7.57
C VAL A 32 -19.97 1.31 6.97
N LEU A 33 -20.14 2.64 6.83
CA LEU A 33 -19.06 3.53 6.38
C LEU A 33 -18.27 4.14 7.54
N ILE A 34 -18.94 4.49 8.64
CA ILE A 34 -18.28 5.09 9.81
C ILE A 34 -17.27 4.11 10.42
N THR A 35 -17.67 2.86 10.59
CA THR A 35 -16.85 1.83 11.25
C THR A 35 -15.50 1.60 10.51
N PRO A 36 -15.47 1.31 9.19
CA PRO A 36 -14.22 1.16 8.45
C PRO A 36 -13.44 2.48 8.33
N GLY A 37 -14.12 3.63 8.20
CA GLY A 37 -13.44 4.92 8.15
C GLY A 37 -12.68 5.23 9.43
N LEU A 38 -13.35 5.08 10.58
CA LEU A 38 -12.76 5.31 11.89
C LEU A 38 -11.64 4.29 12.20
N THR A 39 -11.86 3.01 11.91
CA THR A 39 -10.83 1.98 12.10
C THR A 39 -9.63 2.24 11.20
N ALA A 40 -9.81 2.66 9.95
CA ALA A 40 -8.72 3.03 9.06
C ALA A 40 -7.92 4.24 9.58
N VAL A 41 -8.57 5.27 10.12
CA VAL A 41 -7.89 6.41 10.74
C VAL A 41 -7.07 5.97 11.96
N ILE A 42 -7.66 5.18 12.86
CA ILE A 42 -6.98 4.69 14.08
C ILE A 42 -5.78 3.81 13.71
N VAL A 43 -5.97 2.86 12.79
CA VAL A 43 -4.89 1.99 12.30
C VAL A 43 -3.82 2.82 11.61
N GLY A 44 -4.19 3.79 10.79
CA GLY A 44 -3.28 4.71 10.12
C GLY A 44 -2.42 5.50 11.09
N LEU A 45 -3.04 6.08 12.14
CA LEU A 45 -2.34 6.78 13.22
C LEU A 45 -1.40 5.87 14.00
N ILE A 46 -1.87 4.66 14.34
CA ILE A 46 -1.01 3.67 15.00
C ILE A 46 0.18 3.38 14.10
N VAL A 47 -0.03 2.99 12.84
CA VAL A 47 1.06 2.69 11.90
C VAL A 47 2.01 3.88 11.75
N TRP A 48 1.47 5.09 11.61
CA TRP A 48 2.22 6.34 11.47
C TRP A 48 3.12 6.63 12.70
N LEU A 49 2.63 6.45 13.93
CA LEU A 49 3.41 6.64 15.16
C LEU A 49 4.31 5.44 15.52
N ALA A 50 3.86 4.23 15.20
CA ALA A 50 4.42 2.97 15.68
C ALA A 50 5.51 2.37 14.79
N GLY A 51 5.81 3.03 13.66
CA GLY A 51 6.29 2.36 12.46
C GLY A 51 7.55 1.51 12.58
N LEU A 52 8.43 1.84 13.52
CA LEU A 52 9.64 1.05 13.74
C LEU A 52 9.54 0.08 14.92
N ARG A 53 8.71 0.38 15.93
CA ARG A 53 8.56 -0.49 17.11
C ARG A 53 7.66 -1.69 16.82
N PHE A 54 6.66 -1.51 15.96
CA PHE A 54 5.69 -2.54 15.60
C PHE A 54 5.96 -3.20 14.25
N ARG A 55 7.10 -2.90 13.61
CA ARG A 55 7.46 -3.46 12.30
C ARG A 55 7.26 -4.97 12.20
N ARG A 56 7.64 -5.74 13.24
CA ARG A 56 7.44 -7.21 13.26
C ARG A 56 5.96 -7.59 13.27
N ILE A 57 5.15 -6.84 14.02
CA ILE A 57 3.71 -7.08 14.15
C ILE A 57 3.01 -6.71 12.84
N ILE A 58 3.36 -5.56 12.24
CA ILE A 58 2.80 -5.12 10.96
C ILE A 58 3.11 -6.14 9.85
N VAL A 59 4.36 -6.61 9.74
CA VAL A 59 4.74 -7.63 8.74
C VAL A 59 4.01 -8.95 9.00
N ALA A 60 3.87 -9.37 10.26
CA ALA A 60 3.12 -10.59 10.59
C ALA A 60 1.63 -10.46 10.24
N VAL A 61 0.99 -9.33 10.56
CA VAL A 61 -0.43 -9.07 10.22
C VAL A 61 -0.63 -9.00 8.72
N LEU A 62 0.26 -8.32 7.99
CA LEU A 62 0.17 -8.21 6.54
C LEU A 62 0.40 -9.56 5.86
N GLY A 63 1.37 -10.35 6.34
CA GLY A 63 1.58 -11.73 5.90
C GLY A 63 0.39 -12.63 6.18
N ALA A 64 -0.23 -12.49 7.36
CA ALA A 64 -1.46 -13.21 7.71
C ALA A 64 -2.62 -12.83 6.78
N PHE A 65 -2.78 -11.54 6.48
CA PHE A 65 -3.84 -11.04 5.62
C PHE A 65 -3.67 -11.53 4.18
N ILE A 66 -2.48 -11.37 3.60
CA ILE A 66 -2.17 -11.85 2.25
C ILE A 66 -2.32 -13.38 2.19
N GLY A 67 -1.77 -14.10 3.17
CA GLY A 67 -1.90 -15.56 3.27
C GLY A 67 -3.34 -16.03 3.41
N SER A 68 -4.17 -15.31 4.16
CA SER A 68 -5.60 -15.57 4.31
C SER A 68 -6.34 -15.40 2.98
N VAL A 69 -6.11 -14.28 2.27
CA VAL A 69 -6.73 -14.02 0.97
C VAL A 69 -6.30 -15.06 -0.06
N CYS A 70 -5.00 -15.36 -0.15
CA CYS A 70 -4.49 -16.40 -1.05
C CYS A 70 -5.02 -17.80 -0.69
N GLY A 71 -5.11 -18.11 0.61
CA GLY A 71 -5.62 -19.40 1.08
C GLY A 71 -7.10 -19.61 0.83
N LEU A 72 -7.92 -18.58 1.05
CA LEU A 72 -9.33 -18.56 0.66
C LEU A 72 -9.52 -18.79 -0.84
N PHE A 73 -8.60 -18.27 -1.64
CA PHE A 73 -8.66 -18.41 -3.09
C PHE A 73 -8.23 -19.79 -3.59
N ALA A 74 -7.20 -20.37 -2.97
CA ALA A 74 -6.63 -21.65 -3.39
C ALA A 74 -7.44 -22.86 -2.90
N ILE A 75 -8.01 -22.78 -1.70
CA ILE A 75 -8.62 -23.94 -1.00
C ILE A 75 -10.16 -23.82 -0.98
N GLY A 76 -10.72 -22.71 -1.46
CA GLY A 76 -12.15 -22.43 -1.44
C GLY A 76 -12.65 -22.01 -0.06
N ARG A 77 -13.96 -22.19 0.20
CA ARG A 77 -14.68 -21.67 1.39
C ARG A 77 -14.30 -22.36 2.72
N ASN A 78 -13.28 -23.21 2.73
CA ASN A 78 -12.81 -23.92 3.92
C ASN A 78 -11.99 -23.02 4.84
N VAL A 79 -12.68 -22.42 5.83
CA VAL A 79 -12.13 -21.42 6.77
C VAL A 79 -10.93 -21.95 7.57
N VAL A 80 -10.95 -23.23 7.95
CA VAL A 80 -9.86 -23.86 8.73
C VAL A 80 -8.56 -23.92 7.94
N ALA A 81 -8.63 -24.31 6.66
CA ALA A 81 -7.45 -24.39 5.80
C ALA A 81 -6.89 -23.00 5.48
N ALA A 82 -7.78 -22.01 5.27
CA ALA A 82 -7.38 -20.61 5.12
C ALA A 82 -6.67 -20.06 6.38
N ALA A 83 -7.17 -20.40 7.58
CA ALA A 83 -6.55 -19.98 8.84
C ALA A 83 -5.15 -20.59 9.05
N VAL A 84 -4.99 -21.88 8.73
CA VAL A 84 -3.67 -22.54 8.80
C VAL A 84 -2.70 -21.93 7.80
N LEU A 85 -3.13 -21.67 6.56
CA LEU A 85 -2.29 -21.03 5.55
C LEU A 85 -1.90 -19.60 5.93
N ALA A 86 -2.84 -18.84 6.51
CA ALA A 86 -2.59 -17.50 7.04
C ALA A 86 -1.54 -17.52 8.16
N ALA A 87 -1.62 -18.49 9.09
CA ALA A 87 -0.66 -18.63 10.18
C ALA A 87 0.74 -18.98 9.67
N VAL A 88 0.84 -19.89 8.69
CA VAL A 88 2.12 -20.25 8.06
C VAL A 88 2.71 -19.08 7.30
N ALA A 89 1.91 -18.38 6.49
CA ALA A 89 2.33 -17.19 5.76
C ALA A 89 2.79 -16.06 6.70
N ALA A 90 2.08 -15.85 7.82
CA ALA A 90 2.47 -14.90 8.85
C ALA A 90 3.83 -15.26 9.48
N LEU A 91 4.07 -16.53 9.76
CA LEU A 91 5.33 -17.02 10.33
C LEU A 91 6.49 -16.84 9.34
N ILE A 92 6.28 -17.17 8.06
CA ILE A 92 7.25 -16.97 6.98
C ILE A 92 7.52 -15.48 6.77
N ALA A 93 6.49 -14.63 6.74
CA ALA A 93 6.66 -13.19 6.61
C ALA A 93 7.41 -12.59 7.81
N ALA A 94 7.09 -13.04 9.03
CA ALA A 94 7.74 -12.58 10.26
C ALA A 94 9.23 -12.97 10.30
N THR A 95 9.58 -14.15 9.81
CA THR A 95 10.97 -14.63 9.73
C THR A 95 11.74 -13.95 8.59
N LEU A 96 11.10 -13.73 7.43
CA LEU A 96 11.69 -13.11 6.24
C LEU A 96 11.47 -11.60 6.16
N HIS A 97 11.33 -10.90 7.29
CA HIS A 97 11.08 -9.46 7.34
C HIS A 97 12.11 -8.61 6.55
N ARG A 98 13.33 -9.12 6.33
CA ARG A 98 14.33 -8.50 5.46
C ARG A 98 14.06 -8.70 3.98
N ILE A 99 13.55 -9.86 3.58
CA ILE A 99 13.22 -10.14 2.18
C ILE A 99 11.92 -9.40 1.81
N PHE A 100 10.95 -9.38 2.71
CA PHE A 100 9.66 -8.74 2.46
C PHE A 100 9.78 -7.24 2.18
N ILE A 101 10.61 -6.53 2.95
CA ILE A 101 10.81 -5.09 2.70
C ILE A 101 11.65 -4.86 1.45
N ALA A 102 12.62 -5.72 1.14
CA ALA A 102 13.34 -5.63 -0.13
C ALA A 102 12.40 -5.83 -1.33
N ILE A 103 11.42 -6.75 -1.25
CA ILE A 103 10.41 -6.95 -2.28
C ILE A 103 9.49 -5.72 -2.39
N LEU A 104 8.96 -5.23 -1.27
CA LEU A 104 8.08 -4.05 -1.27
C LEU A 104 8.76 -2.83 -1.85
N ALA A 105 10.02 -2.63 -1.50
CA ALA A 105 10.82 -1.55 -2.02
C ALA A 105 11.14 -1.70 -3.50
N ALA A 106 11.46 -2.91 -3.96
CA ALA A 106 11.61 -3.19 -5.38
C ALA A 106 10.31 -2.87 -6.15
N CYS A 107 9.14 -3.24 -5.58
CA CYS A 107 7.84 -2.84 -6.13
C CYS A 107 7.66 -1.32 -6.16
N LEU A 108 8.06 -0.61 -5.11
CA LEU A 108 7.95 0.85 -5.04
C LEU A 108 8.87 1.55 -6.04
N ALA A 109 10.12 1.08 -6.15
CA ALA A 109 11.09 1.56 -7.13
C ALA A 109 10.61 1.29 -8.56
N ALA A 110 10.03 0.12 -8.82
CA ALA A 110 9.40 -0.19 -10.09
C ALA A 110 8.21 0.74 -10.37
N ALA A 111 7.35 0.99 -9.39
CA ALA A 111 6.21 1.90 -9.54
C ALA A 111 6.64 3.35 -9.80
N LEU A 112 7.68 3.82 -9.10
CA LEU A 112 8.26 5.15 -9.29
C LEU A 112 8.97 5.25 -10.65
N GLY A 113 9.77 4.26 -11.01
CA GLY A 113 10.44 4.18 -12.31
C GLY A 113 9.45 4.14 -13.46
N PHE A 114 8.35 3.40 -13.30
CA PHE A 114 7.25 3.38 -14.26
C PHE A 114 6.55 4.75 -14.33
N SER A 115 6.28 5.38 -13.18
CA SER A 115 5.64 6.71 -13.13
C SER A 115 6.51 7.78 -13.80
N VAL A 116 7.81 7.82 -13.50
CA VAL A 116 8.75 8.77 -14.10
C VAL A 116 8.98 8.46 -15.58
N GLY A 117 9.15 7.18 -15.94
CA GLY A 117 9.28 6.77 -17.34
C GLY A 117 8.05 7.06 -18.18
N TYR A 118 6.85 7.00 -17.58
CA TYR A 118 5.59 7.38 -18.24
C TYR A 118 5.44 8.90 -18.37
N LEU A 119 5.96 9.68 -17.40
CA LEU A 119 5.95 11.14 -17.46
C LEU A 119 6.92 11.73 -18.49
N VAL A 120 7.99 11.01 -18.84
CA VAL A 120 9.00 11.49 -19.81
C VAL A 120 8.57 11.23 -21.27
N LYS A 121 7.47 10.52 -21.52
CA LYS A 121 6.83 10.58 -22.85
C LYS A 121 6.29 12.00 -23.04
N PRO A 122 6.75 12.74 -24.08
CA PRO A 122 6.41 14.15 -24.23
C PRO A 122 4.89 14.27 -24.34
N TYR A 123 4.35 15.09 -23.45
CA TYR A 123 2.96 15.51 -23.40
C TYR A 123 2.65 16.30 -24.68
N VAL A 124 2.42 15.59 -25.80
CA VAL A 124 1.90 16.19 -27.02
C VAL A 124 0.41 16.46 -26.80
N GLY A 125 0.11 17.73 -26.49
CA GLY A 125 -1.18 18.39 -26.73
C GLY A 125 -2.38 17.84 -25.97
N ILE A 126 -2.65 18.37 -24.78
CA ILE A 126 -4.03 18.47 -24.30
C ILE A 126 -4.58 19.80 -24.81
N SER A 127 -5.27 19.78 -25.95
CA SER A 127 -6.20 20.85 -26.30
C SER A 127 -7.41 20.76 -25.37
N GLU A 128 -7.66 21.82 -24.62
CA GLU A 128 -8.95 22.05 -23.96
C GLU A 128 -10.00 22.33 -25.03
N GLU A 129 -10.66 21.29 -25.52
CA GLU A 129 -11.87 21.46 -26.33
C GLU A 129 -13.08 21.03 -25.50
N THR A 130 -13.88 22.03 -25.16
CA THR A 130 -15.11 21.91 -24.37
C THR A 130 -16.18 21.29 -25.26
N ILE A 131 -16.45 19.99 -25.13
CA ILE A 131 -17.49 19.29 -25.91
C ILE A 131 -18.78 19.15 -25.06
N PRO A 132 -19.96 19.47 -25.64
CA PRO A 132 -21.23 19.53 -24.94
C PRO A 132 -21.72 18.15 -24.48
N THR A 133 -22.22 18.14 -23.25
CA THR A 133 -22.79 17.00 -22.54
C THR A 133 -24.15 16.64 -23.15
N ASN A 134 -24.23 15.52 -23.87
CA ASN A 134 -25.53 14.95 -24.28
C ASN A 134 -25.77 13.68 -23.46
N GLU A 135 -26.66 13.80 -22.47
CA GLU A 135 -27.10 12.73 -21.57
C GLU A 135 -27.74 11.58 -22.37
N SER A 136 -27.05 10.45 -22.47
CA SER A 136 -27.71 9.17 -22.76
C SER A 136 -27.88 8.41 -21.45
N ARG A 137 -29.01 8.67 -20.78
CA ARG A 137 -29.44 7.99 -19.56
C ARG A 137 -29.56 6.49 -19.82
N LEU A 138 -28.64 5.70 -19.28
CA LEU A 138 -28.86 4.27 -19.11
C LEU A 138 -29.81 4.05 -17.93
N PRO A 139 -30.83 3.19 -18.06
CA PRO A 139 -31.75 2.89 -16.97
C PRO A 139 -30.99 2.12 -15.88
N VAL A 140 -30.70 2.82 -14.78
CA VAL A 140 -30.12 2.29 -13.55
C VAL A 140 -31.17 1.41 -12.88
N GLN A 141 -31.19 0.13 -13.21
CA GLN A 141 -32.02 -0.87 -12.55
C GLN A 141 -31.40 -1.22 -11.18
N GLY A 142 -32.14 -0.89 -10.12
CA GLY A 142 -31.72 -0.92 -8.73
C GLY A 142 -31.65 -2.30 -8.10
N THR A 143 -30.74 -3.15 -8.57
CA THR A 143 -30.44 -4.42 -7.90
C THR A 143 -29.26 -4.20 -6.95
N ALA A 144 -29.49 -4.36 -5.64
CA ALA A 144 -28.44 -4.32 -4.63
C ALA A 144 -27.31 -5.28 -5.04
N LEU A 145 -26.14 -4.71 -5.32
CA LEU A 145 -24.98 -5.43 -5.83
C LEU A 145 -24.53 -6.42 -4.75
N SER A 146 -24.83 -7.70 -4.94
CA SER A 146 -24.47 -8.76 -4.01
C SER A 146 -22.96 -8.83 -3.86
N VAL A 147 -22.48 -9.11 -2.64
CA VAL A 147 -21.05 -9.23 -2.31
C VAL A 147 -20.34 -10.21 -3.25
N ASP A 148 -21.03 -11.25 -3.72
CA ASP A 148 -20.52 -12.22 -4.70
C ASP A 148 -20.22 -11.58 -6.07
N GLU A 149 -21.03 -10.61 -6.50
CA GLU A 149 -20.84 -9.89 -7.76
C GLU A 149 -19.60 -8.99 -7.68
N SER A 150 -19.41 -8.29 -6.55
CA SER A 150 -18.23 -7.46 -6.31
C SER A 150 -16.93 -8.28 -6.28
N VAL A 151 -16.97 -9.47 -5.66
CA VAL A 151 -15.82 -10.39 -5.65
C VAL A 151 -15.51 -10.91 -7.05
N ARG A 152 -16.53 -11.21 -7.87
CA ARG A 152 -16.33 -11.64 -9.27
C ARG A 152 -15.74 -10.53 -10.13
N LEU A 153 -16.22 -9.29 -9.98
CA LEU A 153 -15.67 -8.13 -10.69
C LEU A 153 -14.22 -7.86 -10.30
N MET A 154 -13.90 -7.91 -9.01
CA MET A 154 -12.52 -7.75 -8.52
C MET A 154 -11.60 -8.84 -9.06
N LYS A 155 -12.08 -10.09 -9.13
CA LYS A 155 -11.33 -11.22 -9.71
C LYS A 155 -11.06 -11.00 -11.20
N GLY A 156 -12.06 -10.54 -11.96
CA GLY A 156 -11.89 -10.19 -13.37
C GLY A 156 -10.84 -9.08 -13.57
N TYR A 157 -10.89 -8.04 -12.73
CA TYR A 157 -9.93 -6.94 -12.77
C TYR A 157 -8.51 -7.38 -12.43
N LEU A 158 -8.34 -8.24 -11.42
CA LEU A 158 -7.03 -8.79 -11.04
C LEU A 158 -6.40 -9.61 -12.17
N ILE A 159 -7.20 -10.42 -12.87
CA ILE A 159 -6.72 -11.24 -13.99
C ILE A 159 -6.37 -10.33 -15.18
N ASP A 160 -7.21 -9.36 -15.53
CA ASP A 160 -6.94 -8.40 -16.62
C ASP A 160 -5.70 -7.55 -16.35
N VAL A 161 -5.50 -7.10 -15.11
CA VAL A 161 -4.28 -6.39 -14.71
C VAL A 161 -3.06 -7.31 -14.83
N GLY A 162 -3.17 -8.57 -14.39
CA GLY A 162 -2.10 -9.55 -14.53
C GLY A 162 -1.71 -9.79 -15.99
N ASP A 163 -2.69 -9.98 -16.86
CA ASP A 163 -2.48 -10.20 -18.30
C ASP A 163 -1.91 -8.95 -18.99
N LYS A 164 -2.36 -7.75 -18.62
CA LYS A 164 -1.76 -6.49 -19.11
C LYS A 164 -0.32 -6.32 -18.66
N ILE A 165 -0.01 -6.60 -17.40
CA ILE A 165 1.37 -6.53 -16.89
C ILE A 165 2.24 -7.54 -17.66
N ARG A 166 1.73 -8.74 -17.89
CA ARG A 166 2.42 -9.79 -18.64
C ARG A 166 2.66 -9.37 -20.09
N GLN A 167 1.64 -8.80 -20.74
CA GLN A 167 1.73 -8.30 -22.12
C GLN A 167 2.74 -7.17 -22.24
N VAL A 168 2.69 -6.19 -21.32
CA VAL A 168 3.64 -5.08 -21.26
C VAL A 168 5.06 -5.58 -20.99
N CYS A 169 5.24 -6.60 -20.14
CA CYS A 169 6.54 -7.21 -19.91
C CYS A 169 7.10 -7.92 -21.15
N SER A 170 6.25 -8.60 -21.93
CA SER A 170 6.67 -9.33 -23.13
C SER A 170 7.01 -8.44 -24.32
N GLU A 171 6.39 -7.26 -24.42
CA GLU A 171 6.63 -6.32 -25.52
C GLU A 171 7.78 -5.33 -25.24
N MET A 172 8.35 -5.33 -24.03
CA MET A 172 9.42 -4.40 -23.69
C MET A 172 10.77 -4.79 -24.31
N PRO A 173 11.45 -3.86 -25.00
CA PRO A 173 12.78 -4.12 -25.54
C PRO A 173 13.80 -4.40 -24.44
N LEU A 174 14.77 -5.28 -24.72
CA LEU A 174 15.81 -5.73 -23.77
C LEU A 174 16.56 -4.58 -23.08
N TYR A 175 16.70 -3.43 -23.76
CA TYR A 175 17.32 -2.22 -23.21
C TYR A 175 16.55 -1.63 -22.02
N ASN A 176 15.20 -1.63 -22.06
CA ASN A 176 14.39 -1.14 -20.95
C ASN A 176 14.48 -2.08 -19.74
N TRP A 177 14.59 -3.40 -19.97
CA TRP A 177 14.85 -4.37 -18.92
C TRP A 177 16.21 -4.14 -18.25
N ALA A 178 17.25 -3.81 -19.03
CA ALA A 178 18.56 -3.48 -18.47
C ALA A 178 18.51 -2.25 -17.54
N ILE A 179 17.78 -1.20 -17.93
CA ILE A 179 17.57 -0.01 -17.07
C ILE A 179 16.85 -0.38 -15.77
N ILE A 180 15.78 -1.18 -15.86
CA ILE A 180 15.04 -1.63 -14.67
C ILE A 180 15.97 -2.43 -13.75
N VAL A 181 16.77 -3.35 -14.28
CA VAL A 181 17.72 -4.15 -13.49
C VAL A 181 18.77 -3.27 -12.82
N VAL A 182 19.34 -2.30 -13.53
CA VAL A 182 20.33 -1.36 -12.96
C VAL A 182 19.71 -0.51 -11.85
N LEU A 183 18.51 0.04 -12.08
CA LEU A 183 17.77 0.78 -11.05
C LEU A 183 17.48 -0.10 -9.84
N LEU A 184 17.08 -1.36 -10.05
CA LEU A 184 16.77 -2.31 -9.00
C LEU A 184 18.04 -2.64 -8.19
N VAL A 185 19.20 -2.81 -8.83
CA VAL A 185 20.49 -3.03 -8.14
C VAL A 185 20.91 -1.81 -7.32
N ILE A 186 20.80 -0.61 -7.87
CA ILE A 186 21.12 0.65 -7.15
C ILE A 186 20.16 0.84 -5.98
N PHE A 187 18.88 0.54 -6.18
CA PHE A 187 17.90 0.62 -5.11
C PHE A 187 18.22 -0.40 -4.03
N VAL A 188 18.44 -1.68 -4.36
CA VAL A 188 18.77 -2.72 -3.38
C VAL A 188 20.06 -2.42 -2.61
N THR A 189 21.12 -1.91 -3.27
CA THR A 189 22.35 -1.52 -2.57
C THR A 189 22.18 -0.24 -1.75
N GLY A 190 21.47 0.76 -2.26
CA GLY A 190 21.13 1.98 -1.53
C GLY A 190 20.23 1.71 -0.32
N GLU A 191 19.26 0.82 -0.47
CA GLU A 191 18.37 0.36 0.60
C GLU A 191 19.08 -0.45 1.65
N PHE A 192 20.12 -1.21 1.30
CA PHE A 192 20.91 -1.86 2.33
C PHE A 192 21.58 -0.83 3.24
N TYR A 193 22.01 0.31 2.67
CA TYR A 193 22.63 1.41 3.40
C TYR A 193 21.61 2.29 4.15
N PHE A 194 20.44 2.52 3.54
CA PHE A 194 19.37 3.38 4.05
C PHE A 194 18.13 2.61 4.51
N TRP A 195 18.29 1.34 4.87
CA TRP A 195 17.19 0.44 5.23
C TRP A 195 16.25 1.04 6.28
N ARG A 196 16.87 1.78 7.20
CA ARG A 196 16.17 2.44 8.29
C ARG A 196 15.35 3.63 7.82
N LEU A 197 15.86 4.41 6.87
CA LEU A 197 15.14 5.51 6.25
C LEU A 197 13.98 4.98 5.39
N THR A 198 14.23 3.95 4.58
CA THR A 198 13.18 3.41 3.69
C THR A 198 12.05 2.76 4.48
N THR A 199 12.36 2.03 5.56
CA THR A 199 11.33 1.48 6.45
C THR A 199 10.52 2.59 7.11
N ALA A 200 11.18 3.68 7.56
CA ALA A 200 10.50 4.80 8.18
C ALA A 200 9.59 5.53 7.18
N LEU A 201 10.14 5.87 6.01
CA LEU A 201 9.41 6.53 4.94
C LEU A 201 8.18 5.72 4.49
N TYR A 202 8.34 4.40 4.32
CA TYR A 202 7.24 3.52 3.94
C TYR A 202 6.14 3.50 5.01
N CYS A 203 6.53 3.45 6.28
CA CYS A 203 5.56 3.41 7.35
C CYS A 203 4.84 4.75 7.54
N ALA A 204 5.56 5.86 7.44
CA ALA A 204 4.97 7.20 7.41
C ALA A 204 4.02 7.36 6.21
N THR A 205 4.41 6.88 5.03
CA THR A 205 3.59 6.96 3.81
C THR A 205 2.32 6.11 3.94
N LEU A 206 2.44 4.86 4.37
CA LEU A 206 1.27 3.98 4.59
C LEU A 206 0.33 4.51 5.67
N GLY A 207 0.88 4.96 6.80
CA GLY A 207 0.09 5.53 7.88
C GLY A 207 -0.67 6.77 7.42
N THR A 208 -0.02 7.66 6.68
CA THR A 208 -0.65 8.84 6.07
C THR A 208 -1.73 8.43 5.08
N LEU A 209 -1.47 7.44 4.22
CA LEU A 209 -2.47 6.92 3.28
C LEU A 209 -3.72 6.39 3.99
N PHE A 210 -3.55 5.61 5.06
CA PHE A 210 -4.67 5.08 5.86
C PHE A 210 -5.46 6.18 6.56
N VAL A 211 -4.79 7.18 7.13
CA VAL A 211 -5.44 8.34 7.74
C VAL A 211 -6.25 9.10 6.70
N PHE A 212 -5.66 9.42 5.55
CA PHE A 212 -6.36 10.12 4.47
C PHE A 212 -7.53 9.30 3.92
N ALA A 213 -7.34 8.01 3.66
CA ALA A 213 -8.41 7.13 3.18
C ALA A 213 -9.57 7.07 4.19
N GLY A 214 -9.26 6.92 5.49
CA GLY A 214 -10.27 6.91 6.54
C GLY A 214 -10.99 8.26 6.68
N MET A 215 -10.25 9.37 6.59
CA MET A 215 -10.83 10.71 6.59
C MET A 215 -11.75 10.95 5.38
N ILE A 216 -11.34 10.54 4.18
CA ILE A 216 -12.19 10.60 2.98
C ILE A 216 -13.46 9.77 3.18
N LEU A 217 -13.36 8.56 3.74
CA LEU A 217 -14.52 7.72 4.04
C LEU A 217 -15.50 8.39 5.01
N LEU A 218 -14.98 9.02 6.07
CA LEU A 218 -15.78 9.74 7.06
C LEU A 218 -16.42 11.02 6.48
N LEU A 219 -15.73 11.70 5.57
CA LEU A 219 -16.27 12.87 4.87
C LEU A 219 -17.38 12.47 3.87
N LEU A 220 -17.16 11.39 3.11
CA LEU A 220 -18.19 10.82 2.24
C LEU A 220 -19.42 10.40 3.04
N TYR A 221 -19.22 9.81 4.22
CA TYR A 221 -20.31 9.47 5.13
C TYR A 221 -21.14 10.70 5.54
N LYS A 222 -20.47 11.84 5.82
CA LYS A 222 -21.16 13.09 6.18
C LYS A 222 -21.92 13.72 5.01
N GLY A 223 -21.83 13.15 3.80
CA GLY A 223 -22.38 13.74 2.58
C GLY A 223 -21.62 14.97 2.13
N ALA A 224 -20.40 15.18 2.63
CA ALA A 224 -19.50 16.12 1.98
C ALA A 224 -19.14 15.53 0.61
N GLU A 225 -18.89 16.40 -0.37
CA GLU A 225 -18.29 16.01 -1.66
C GLU A 225 -16.76 16.23 -1.59
N PRO A 226 -15.98 15.44 -0.81
CA PRO A 226 -14.55 15.68 -0.66
C PRO A 226 -13.82 15.57 -1.99
N ILE A 227 -14.35 14.79 -2.93
CA ILE A 227 -13.75 14.56 -4.25
C ILE A 227 -13.80 15.84 -5.10
N SER A 228 -14.94 16.54 -5.11
CA SER A 228 -15.09 17.81 -5.82
C SER A 228 -14.22 18.91 -5.18
N GLY A 229 -14.13 18.90 -3.84
CA GLY A 229 -13.25 19.80 -3.08
C GLY A 229 -11.74 19.57 -3.33
N ILE A 230 -11.30 18.31 -3.41
CA ILE A 230 -9.89 17.96 -3.67
C ILE A 230 -9.44 18.51 -5.03
N ARG A 231 -10.30 18.47 -6.05
CA ARG A 231 -9.95 18.97 -7.40
C ARG A 231 -9.57 20.46 -7.41
N ARG A 232 -10.20 21.27 -6.55
CA ARG A 232 -9.93 22.72 -6.47
C ARG A 232 -8.73 23.05 -5.60
N GLY A 233 -8.35 22.14 -4.69
CA GLY A 233 -7.30 22.32 -3.69
C GLY A 233 -6.18 21.30 -3.75
N THR A 234 -5.96 20.62 -4.89
CA THR A 234 -5.03 19.47 -5.00
C THR A 234 -3.66 19.77 -4.40
N LEU A 235 -3.12 20.96 -4.65
CA LEU A 235 -1.81 21.37 -4.12
C LEU A 235 -1.80 21.50 -2.59
N LEU A 236 -2.89 21.98 -1.98
CA LEU A 236 -3.00 22.06 -0.51
C LEU A 236 -3.05 20.67 0.11
N TYR A 237 -3.86 19.76 -0.43
CA TYR A 237 -3.94 18.38 0.04
C TYR A 237 -2.61 17.65 -0.11
N LEU A 238 -1.95 17.82 -1.26
CA LEU A 238 -0.63 17.25 -1.52
C LEU A 238 0.42 17.83 -0.57
N GLY A 239 0.35 19.13 -0.27
CA GLY A 239 1.21 19.80 0.70
C GLY A 239 1.05 19.20 2.10
N VAL A 240 -0.18 19.08 2.60
CA VAL A 240 -0.47 18.46 3.91
C VAL A 240 0.01 17.02 3.95
N PHE A 241 -0.24 16.25 2.88
CA PHE A 241 0.21 14.87 2.75
C PHE A 241 1.75 14.78 2.81
N GLY A 242 2.45 15.65 2.08
CA GLY A 242 3.91 15.74 2.09
C GLY A 242 4.45 16.09 3.47
N VAL A 243 3.87 17.08 4.15
CA VAL A 243 4.27 17.48 5.51
C VAL A 243 4.08 16.32 6.50
N MET A 244 2.96 15.60 6.44
CA MET A 244 2.74 14.42 7.30
C MET A 244 3.76 13.31 7.06
N ILE A 245 4.16 13.08 5.81
CA ILE A 245 5.18 12.07 5.49
C ILE A 245 6.54 12.50 6.02
N VAL A 246 6.96 13.74 5.75
CA VAL A 246 8.26 14.26 6.21
C VAL A 246 8.33 14.23 7.72
N PHE A 247 7.29 14.74 8.40
CA PHE A 247 7.22 14.78 9.85
C PHE A 247 7.24 13.36 10.46
N GLY A 248 6.38 12.46 9.97
CA GLY A 248 6.36 11.08 10.43
C GLY A 248 7.70 10.35 10.20
N THR A 249 8.37 10.65 9.08
CA THR A 249 9.71 10.08 8.80
C THR A 249 10.75 10.62 9.78
N ILE A 250 10.73 11.91 10.09
CA ILE A 250 11.64 12.53 11.07
C ILE A 250 11.41 11.94 12.46
N GLU A 251 10.16 11.88 12.94
CA GLU A 251 9.84 11.31 14.25
C GLU A 251 10.33 9.87 14.38
N GLN A 252 10.04 9.06 13.36
CA GLN A 252 10.47 7.66 13.33
C GLN A 252 12.01 7.53 13.30
N LEU A 253 12.68 8.37 12.53
CA LEU A 253 14.15 8.37 12.47
C LEU A 253 14.76 8.78 13.81
N LEU A 254 14.16 9.75 14.51
CA LEU A 254 14.60 10.31 15.79
C LEU A 254 14.33 9.37 16.99
N LEU A 255 13.23 8.61 16.97
CA LEU A 255 12.86 7.67 18.04
C LEU A 255 13.68 6.37 18.00
N CYS A 256 14.14 5.95 16.83
CA CYS A 256 14.84 4.67 16.66
C CYS A 256 16.29 4.54 17.14
N PRO A 257 17.18 5.56 17.14
CA PRO A 257 18.60 5.36 17.46
C PRO A 257 18.74 4.98 18.93
N TRP A 258 17.83 5.48 19.74
CA TRP A 258 17.79 5.25 21.18
C TRP A 258 17.41 3.81 21.55
N LEU A 259 16.50 3.19 20.80
CA LEU A 259 16.04 1.81 21.07
C LEU A 259 17.05 0.76 20.63
N GLU A 260 17.71 0.96 19.49
CA GLU A 260 18.73 0.05 19.01
C GLU A 260 19.95 0.03 19.94
N SER A 261 20.39 1.21 20.39
CA SER A 261 21.46 1.34 21.38
C SER A 261 21.11 0.61 22.70
N LYS A 262 19.85 0.69 23.14
CA LYS A 262 19.37 -0.06 24.32
C LYS A 262 19.36 -1.57 24.13
N ALA A 263 18.98 -2.05 22.94
CA ALA A 263 18.96 -3.49 22.63
C ALA A 263 20.37 -4.08 22.60
N ILE A 264 21.34 -3.35 22.03
CA ILE A 264 22.75 -3.73 22.01
C ILE A 264 23.30 -3.79 23.44
N ARG A 265 23.10 -2.73 24.24
CA ARG A 265 23.51 -2.70 25.66
C ARG A 265 22.91 -3.84 26.49
N ARG A 266 21.65 -4.23 26.23
CA ARG A 266 21.03 -5.39 26.90
C ARG A 266 21.69 -6.72 26.51
N LYS A 267 22.07 -6.90 25.25
CA LYS A 267 22.76 -8.12 24.80
C LYS A 267 24.14 -8.22 25.42
N GLU A 268 24.88 -7.10 25.46
CA GLU A 268 26.18 -7.02 26.12
C GLU A 268 26.08 -7.33 27.62
N ALA A 269 25.15 -6.67 28.33
CA ALA A 269 24.93 -6.93 29.76
C ALA A 269 24.53 -8.40 30.06
N LYS A 270 23.78 -9.05 29.15
CA LYS A 270 23.43 -10.47 29.31
C LYS A 270 24.64 -11.38 29.10
N LYS A 271 25.49 -11.07 28.11
CA LYS A 271 26.74 -11.78 27.84
C LYS A 271 27.74 -11.64 28.99
N ASP A 272 27.78 -10.47 29.62
CA ASP A 272 28.63 -10.21 30.79
C ASP A 272 28.17 -10.97 32.02
N LYS A 273 26.86 -11.05 32.28
CA LYS A 273 26.30 -11.91 33.35
C LYS A 273 26.62 -13.39 33.12
N GLU A 274 26.54 -13.87 31.89
CA GLU A 274 26.84 -15.26 31.54
C GLU A 274 28.34 -15.58 31.72
N ARG A 275 29.23 -14.64 31.39
CA ARG A 275 30.67 -14.76 31.65
C ARG A 275 31.01 -14.70 33.15
N SER A 276 30.39 -13.78 33.90
CA SER A 276 30.59 -13.63 35.34
C SER A 276 30.13 -14.86 36.14
N GLY A 277 28.99 -15.46 35.75
CA GLY A 277 28.50 -16.70 36.36
C GLY A 277 29.43 -17.91 36.13
N LYS A 278 30.00 -18.04 34.93
CA LYS A 278 31.01 -19.09 34.66
C LYS A 278 32.29 -18.89 35.47
N ALA A 279 32.79 -17.65 35.54
CA ALA A 279 34.00 -17.33 36.29
C ALA A 279 33.87 -17.68 37.79
N THR A 280 32.72 -17.38 38.42
CA THR A 280 32.48 -17.67 39.84
C THR A 280 32.31 -19.16 40.16
N SER A 281 31.82 -19.97 39.23
CA SER A 281 31.68 -21.43 39.43
C SER A 281 33.03 -22.17 39.47
N HIS A 282 34.06 -21.66 38.79
CA HIS A 282 35.35 -22.33 38.66
C HIS A 282 36.25 -22.19 39.91
N TRP A 283 36.01 -21.20 40.78
CA TRP A 283 36.81 -21.00 42.01
C TRP A 283 36.34 -21.86 43.19
N ARG A 284 35.14 -22.48 43.12
CA ARG A 284 34.61 -23.35 44.19
C ARG A 284 34.99 -24.82 44.06
N THR A 285 35.63 -25.21 42.96
CA THR A 285 36.03 -26.61 42.68
C THR A 285 37.53 -26.85 42.83
N LYS A 286 38.24 -25.98 43.54
CA LYS A 286 39.63 -26.20 43.99
C LYS A 286 39.65 -26.19 45.52
#